data_AF-A0A212CLS6-F1
#
_entry.id   AF-A0A212CLS6-F1
#
_cell.length_a   1.000
_cell.length_b   1.000
_cell.length_c   1.000
_cell.angle_alpha   90.00
_cell.angle_beta   90.00
_cell.angle_gamma   90.00
#
_symmetry.space_group_name_H-M   'P 1'
#
loop_
_entity.id
_entity.type
_entity.pdbx_description
1 polymer ?
#
loop_
_entity_poly.entity_id
_entity_poly.type
_entity_poly.pdbx_seq_one_letter_code
_entity_poly.pdbx_strand_id
1 'polypeptide(L)'
;MFLLPLPAAARVAVRHLSVKRLWAPGPAAADMTKGLVLGIYSKEKEENEPQFTSAGENFNKLDFPSVVVVGLGKKTAGVDEQENWHEGKENIRVAVAAGCRQIQDLEIPSVEVDPCGDAQAAAEGAVLGLYEYDDLKQKRKVVVSAKLHGSEDQEAWQRGVLFASGQNLARRLMETPANEMTPTKFAESWIEEQEMGSFLSVAKGSEEPPVFLEIHYKGSPNASEPPLVFVGKGITFDSGGISIKAAANMDLMRADMGGAATICSAIVSAAKLDLPINIVGLAPLCENMPSGKANKPGDVVRARNGKTIQVDNTDAEGRLILADALCYAHTFNPKLIINAATLTGAMDIALGSGATGVFTNSSWLWNKLFEASIETGDRVWRMPLFEHYTRQVIDCQLADVNNIGKYRSAGACTAAAFLKEFVTHPKWAHLDIAGVMTNKDEVPYLRKGMAGRPTRTLIEFLFRFSQDSA
;
A
#
# COMPACT_ATOMS: atom_id res chain seq x y z
N MET A 1 12.83 32.82 14.28
CA MET A 1 11.95 31.66 14.07
C MET A 1 10.81 32.16 13.22
N PHE A 2 10.80 31.83 11.92
CA PHE A 2 9.67 32.18 11.06
C PHE A 2 8.65 31.04 11.16
N LEU A 3 7.45 31.34 11.65
CA LEU A 3 6.33 30.41 11.71
C LEU A 3 5.58 30.51 10.37
N LEU A 4 5.52 29.42 9.61
CA LEU A 4 4.67 29.35 8.41
C LEU A 4 3.20 29.06 8.81
N PRO A 5 2.20 29.63 8.09
CA PRO A 5 0.80 29.45 8.42
C PRO A 5 0.31 28.10 7.89
N LEU A 6 0.22 27.10 8.77
CA LEU A 6 -0.43 25.80 8.53
C LEU A 6 -1.33 25.44 9.75
N PRO A 7 -2.31 24.53 9.60
CA PRO A 7 -3.19 24.09 10.70
C PRO A 7 -2.39 23.57 11.91
N ALA A 8 -3.04 23.44 13.09
CA ALA A 8 -2.35 23.25 14.38
C ALA A 8 -1.42 22.02 14.45
N ALA A 9 -1.68 20.97 13.65
CA ALA A 9 -0.75 19.88 13.37
C ALA A 9 0.01 20.15 12.05
N ALA A 10 1.30 19.80 12.01
CA ALA A 10 2.21 20.06 10.88
C ALA A 10 2.72 21.50 10.67
N ARG A 11 2.57 22.39 11.67
CA ARG A 11 3.35 23.66 11.66
C ARG A 11 4.83 23.34 11.72
N VAL A 12 5.56 23.82 10.72
CA VAL A 12 7.01 23.69 10.64
C VAL A 12 7.64 25.04 10.97
N ALA A 13 8.57 25.03 11.92
CA ALA A 13 9.43 26.17 12.20
C ALA A 13 10.89 25.75 12.04
N VAL A 14 11.63 26.47 11.18
CA VAL A 14 13.05 26.21 10.94
C VAL A 14 13.87 27.22 11.73
N ARG A 15 14.84 26.73 12.50
CA ARG A 15 15.92 27.55 13.04
C ARG A 15 17.23 27.16 12.35
N HIS A 16 17.70 28.04 11.46
CA HIS A 16 19.07 27.99 10.98
C HIS A 16 19.95 28.72 12.01
N LEU A 17 20.88 28.02 12.66
CA LEU A 17 21.88 28.69 13.48
C LEU A 17 22.88 29.34 12.52
N SER A 18 22.77 30.65 12.31
CA SER A 18 23.80 31.41 11.60
C SER A 18 25.06 31.48 12.47
N VAL A 19 26.22 31.27 11.85
CA VAL A 19 27.54 31.35 12.49
C VAL A 19 27.76 32.78 13.01
N LYS A 20 27.35 33.03 14.25
CA LYS A 20 27.82 34.14 15.09
C LYS A 20 28.21 33.59 16.46
N ARG A 21 29.20 32.71 16.48
CA ARG A 21 30.11 32.55 17.63
C ARG A 21 31.43 33.21 17.28
N LEU A 22 31.48 34.54 17.40
CA LEU A 22 32.75 35.22 17.64
C LEU A 22 33.22 34.71 19.00
N TRP A 23 34.33 33.96 19.06
CA TRP A 23 35.06 33.47 20.25
C TRP A 23 34.76 32.07 20.82
N ALA A 24 34.26 31.13 20.02
CA ALA A 24 34.45 29.70 20.29
C ALA A 24 34.79 28.98 18.98
N PRO A 25 35.55 27.87 18.98
CA PRO A 25 35.74 27.09 17.76
C PRO A 25 34.36 26.74 17.21
N GLY A 26 34.08 27.17 15.98
CA GLY A 26 32.83 26.82 15.30
C GLY A 26 32.71 25.30 15.15
N PRO A 27 31.49 24.77 14.99
CA PRO A 27 31.32 23.37 14.63
C PRO A 27 32.17 23.03 13.40
N ALA A 28 32.80 21.86 13.40
CA ALA A 28 33.67 21.45 12.30
C ALA A 28 32.87 21.36 11.00
N ALA A 29 33.50 21.46 9.83
CA ALA A 29 32.79 21.35 8.54
C ALA A 29 31.95 20.04 8.40
N ALA A 30 32.29 19.00 9.16
CA ALA A 30 31.55 17.74 9.26
C ALA A 30 30.21 17.84 10.03
N ASP A 31 30.02 18.85 10.88
CA ASP A 31 28.76 19.06 11.62
C ASP A 31 27.70 19.74 10.77
N MET A 32 28.06 20.37 9.64
CA MET A 32 27.11 21.07 8.76
C MET A 32 26.23 20.12 7.91
N THR A 33 26.44 18.80 7.99
CA THR A 33 25.74 17.80 7.17
C THR A 33 24.66 17.02 7.91
N LYS A 34 24.35 17.40 9.16
CA LYS A 34 23.36 16.72 10.01
C LYS A 34 22.22 17.66 10.41
N GLY A 35 20.99 17.22 10.24
CA GLY A 35 19.79 17.91 10.70
C GLY A 35 19.13 17.18 11.86
N LEU A 36 18.24 17.88 12.57
CA LEU A 36 17.37 17.29 13.58
C LEU A 36 15.91 17.68 13.29
N VAL A 37 15.01 16.70 13.34
CA VAL A 37 13.56 16.90 13.39
C VAL A 37 13.10 16.68 14.81
N LEU A 38 12.47 17.70 15.41
CA LEU A 38 12.07 17.70 16.82
C LEU A 38 10.59 18.03 16.98
N GLY A 39 9.88 17.21 17.75
CA GLY A 39 8.44 17.34 17.98
C GLY A 39 8.09 18.31 19.10
N ILE A 40 6.98 19.03 18.94
CA ILE A 40 6.33 19.83 20.00
C ILE A 40 4.83 19.53 20.05
N TYR A 41 4.29 19.37 21.26
CA TYR A 41 2.85 19.21 21.46
C TYR A 41 2.15 20.56 21.58
N SER A 42 0.92 20.65 21.08
CA SER A 42 0.03 21.80 21.30
C SER A 42 -0.49 21.78 22.73
N LYS A 43 -0.64 22.96 23.36
CA LYS A 43 -1.22 23.08 24.71
C LYS A 43 -2.75 23.21 24.68
N GLU A 44 -3.39 22.83 25.79
CA GLU A 44 -4.85 22.90 25.98
C GLU A 44 -5.39 24.33 26.22
N LYS A 45 -4.53 25.31 26.54
CA LYS A 45 -4.87 26.73 26.77
C LYS A 45 -3.89 27.68 26.08
N GLU A 46 -4.39 28.79 25.53
CA GLU A 46 -3.66 29.72 24.63
C GLU A 46 -2.49 30.49 25.26
N GLU A 47 -2.43 30.64 26.59
CA GLU A 47 -1.42 31.49 27.27
C GLU A 47 -0.09 30.80 27.62
N ASN A 48 0.07 29.52 27.28
CA ASN A 48 1.21 28.72 27.74
C ASN A 48 2.19 28.37 26.60
N GLU A 49 3.50 28.40 26.86
CA GLU A 49 4.57 28.11 25.86
C GLU A 49 4.52 26.66 25.31
N PRO A 50 4.81 26.37 24.03
CA PRO A 50 4.79 24.99 23.50
C PRO A 50 5.63 23.99 24.32
N GLN A 51 5.16 22.74 24.46
CA GLN A 51 5.87 21.70 25.22
C GLN A 51 6.67 20.80 24.27
N PHE A 52 8.00 20.78 24.45
CA PHE A 52 8.88 19.82 23.78
C PHE A 52 8.62 18.39 24.26
N THR A 53 8.91 17.43 23.39
CA THR A 53 9.14 16.03 23.78
C THR A 53 10.36 15.92 24.71
N SER A 54 10.58 14.75 25.29
CA SER A 54 11.77 14.47 26.12
C SER A 54 13.08 14.75 25.36
N ALA A 55 13.11 14.46 24.06
CA ALA A 55 14.24 14.77 23.18
C ALA A 55 14.58 16.28 23.11
N GLY A 56 13.61 17.16 23.35
CA GLY A 56 13.78 18.61 23.31
C GLY A 56 14.12 19.27 24.65
N GLU A 57 14.15 18.54 25.78
CA GLU A 57 14.36 19.12 27.13
C GLU A 57 15.73 19.84 27.30
N ASN A 58 16.67 19.62 26.38
CA ASN A 58 17.95 20.34 26.32
C ASN A 58 18.21 20.99 24.95
N PHE A 59 17.18 21.46 24.25
CA PHE A 59 17.28 22.03 22.89
C PHE A 59 18.43 23.03 22.69
N ASN A 60 18.73 23.86 23.70
CA ASN A 60 19.80 24.87 23.64
C ASN A 60 21.24 24.31 23.67
N LYS A 61 21.39 23.00 23.94
CA LYS A 61 22.67 22.29 24.01
C LYS A 61 22.84 21.29 22.85
N LEU A 62 21.89 21.23 21.93
CA LEU A 62 21.95 20.31 20.79
C LEU A 62 22.86 20.89 19.71
N ASP A 63 23.92 20.17 19.37
CA ASP A 63 24.91 20.56 18.34
C ASP A 63 24.42 20.17 16.94
N PHE A 64 23.34 20.80 16.47
CA PHE A 64 22.86 20.66 15.09
C PHE A 64 22.80 22.02 14.37
N PRO A 65 23.36 22.15 13.14
CA PRO A 65 23.33 23.38 12.36
C PRO A 65 21.90 23.81 11.95
N SER A 66 21.05 22.83 11.71
CA SER A 66 19.67 22.99 11.27
C SER A 66 18.75 22.12 12.12
N VAL A 67 17.83 22.77 12.82
CA VAL A 67 16.77 22.08 13.56
C VAL A 67 15.42 22.51 13.05
N VAL A 68 14.60 21.52 12.71
CA VAL A 68 13.24 21.67 12.22
C VAL A 68 12.29 21.22 13.31
N VAL A 69 11.51 22.16 13.84
CA VAL A 69 10.51 21.89 14.87
C VAL A 69 9.16 21.64 14.22
N VAL A 70 8.49 20.56 14.60
CA VAL A 70 7.22 20.10 13.99
C VAL A 70 6.11 19.98 15.05
N GLY A 71 4.93 20.49 14.72
CA GLY A 71 3.75 20.43 15.61
C GLY A 71 3.04 19.07 15.56
N LEU A 72 2.97 18.39 16.71
CA LEU A 72 2.38 17.05 16.89
C LEU A 72 0.89 17.04 17.28
N GLY A 73 0.27 18.22 17.48
CA GLY A 73 -1.09 18.30 17.99
C GLY A 73 -1.22 17.93 19.47
N LYS A 74 -2.38 17.40 19.87
CA LYS A 74 -2.68 17.03 21.27
C LYS A 74 -1.91 15.77 21.67
N LYS A 75 -1.19 15.83 22.79
CA LYS A 75 -0.40 14.70 23.31
C LYS A 75 -1.23 13.46 23.63
N THR A 76 -2.48 13.65 24.03
CA THR A 76 -3.41 12.59 24.45
C THR A 76 -4.32 12.10 23.33
N ALA A 77 -4.07 12.48 22.08
CA ALA A 77 -4.84 12.04 20.92
C ALA A 77 -4.74 10.52 20.74
N GLY A 78 -5.87 9.82 20.89
CA GLY A 78 -5.99 8.36 20.80
C GLY A 78 -6.71 7.91 19.54
N VAL A 79 -7.56 6.88 19.67
CA VAL A 79 -8.45 6.45 18.58
C VAL A 79 -9.57 7.48 18.40
N ASP A 80 -9.73 7.95 17.16
CA ASP A 80 -10.85 8.77 16.74
C ASP A 80 -11.95 7.87 16.16
N GLU A 81 -13.09 7.79 16.85
CA GLU A 81 -14.22 6.95 16.47
C GLU A 81 -14.93 7.43 15.19
N GLN A 82 -14.79 8.70 14.82
CA GLN A 82 -15.37 9.25 13.58
C GLN A 82 -14.49 8.92 12.37
N GLU A 83 -13.17 9.06 12.53
CA GLU A 83 -12.20 8.82 11.45
C GLU A 83 -11.75 7.36 11.34
N ASN A 84 -12.00 6.55 12.37
CA ASN A 84 -11.61 5.14 12.50
C ASN A 84 -10.09 4.92 12.34
N TRP A 85 -9.31 5.74 13.03
CA TRP A 85 -7.84 5.63 13.10
C TRP A 85 -7.30 6.08 14.46
N HIS A 86 -6.02 5.84 14.71
CA HIS A 86 -5.32 6.45 15.85
C HIS A 86 -4.77 7.84 15.47
N GLU A 87 -5.47 8.90 15.88
CA GLU A 87 -5.17 10.30 15.53
C GLU A 87 -3.74 10.71 15.92
N GLY A 88 -3.27 10.32 17.12
CA GLY A 88 -1.91 10.62 17.57
C GLY A 88 -0.82 10.08 16.62
N LYS A 89 -0.98 8.86 16.11
CA LYS A 89 -0.02 8.24 15.18
C LYS A 89 -0.04 8.94 13.82
N GLU A 90 -1.22 9.29 13.30
CA GLU A 90 -1.35 10.06 12.07
C GLU A 90 -0.68 11.44 12.19
N ASN A 91 -0.92 12.16 13.29
CA ASN A 91 -0.29 13.45 13.55
C ASN A 91 1.25 13.36 13.55
N ILE A 92 1.81 12.33 14.19
CA ILE A 92 3.27 12.09 14.21
C ILE A 92 3.79 11.82 12.80
N ARG A 93 3.16 10.92 12.04
CA ARG A 93 3.57 10.60 10.65
C ARG A 93 3.58 11.85 9.78
N VAL A 94 2.51 12.63 9.83
CA VAL A 94 2.36 13.88 9.07
C VAL A 94 3.43 14.91 9.44
N ALA A 95 3.62 15.15 10.74
CA ALA A 95 4.56 16.14 11.25
C ALA A 95 6.02 15.78 10.90
N VAL A 96 6.41 14.52 11.13
CA VAL A 96 7.77 14.05 10.84
C VAL A 96 8.06 14.05 9.35
N ALA A 97 7.10 13.64 8.51
CA ALA A 97 7.25 13.71 7.06
C ALA A 97 7.49 15.15 6.57
N ALA A 98 6.74 16.12 7.10
CA ALA A 98 6.95 17.54 6.79
C ALA A 98 8.33 18.03 7.22
N GLY A 99 8.77 17.66 8.44
CA GLY A 99 10.10 18.01 8.95
C GLY A 99 11.23 17.43 8.10
N CYS A 100 11.15 16.14 7.75
CA CYS A 100 12.18 15.48 6.93
C CYS A 100 12.26 16.05 5.51
N ARG A 101 11.12 16.42 4.90
CA ARG A 101 11.11 17.09 3.59
C ARG A 101 11.79 18.46 3.65
N GLN A 102 11.55 19.22 4.72
CA GLN A 102 12.24 20.50 4.93
C GLN A 102 13.75 20.33 5.08
N ILE A 103 14.22 19.26 5.74
CA ILE A 103 15.64 18.92 5.82
C ILE A 103 16.21 18.55 4.44
N GLN A 104 15.47 17.79 3.62
CA GLN A 104 15.87 17.46 2.26
C GLN A 104 15.98 18.69 1.36
N ASP A 105 15.05 19.65 1.49
CA ASP A 105 15.06 20.91 0.74
C ASP A 105 16.22 21.84 1.14
N LEU A 106 16.78 21.64 2.35
CA LEU A 106 18.03 22.28 2.80
C LEU A 106 19.28 21.52 2.33
N GLU A 107 19.12 20.48 1.50
CA GLU A 107 20.20 19.64 0.95
C GLU A 107 21.05 18.92 2.02
N ILE A 108 20.47 18.66 3.19
CA ILE A 108 21.14 17.99 4.30
C ILE A 108 21.00 16.46 4.14
N PRO A 109 22.12 15.70 4.02
CA PRO A 109 22.08 14.29 3.67
C PRO A 109 21.77 13.34 4.84
N SER A 110 21.79 13.81 6.09
CA SER A 110 21.50 12.98 7.26
C SER A 110 20.63 13.73 8.25
N VAL A 111 19.64 13.02 8.81
CA VAL A 111 18.71 13.59 9.79
C VAL A 111 18.53 12.63 10.96
N GLU A 112 18.62 13.19 12.17
CA GLU A 112 18.14 12.54 13.38
C GLU A 112 16.70 12.95 13.64
N VAL A 113 15.86 12.01 14.06
CA VAL A 113 14.42 12.19 14.21
C VAL A 113 14.00 11.82 15.62
N ASP A 114 13.37 12.77 16.29
CA ASP A 114 12.71 12.58 17.57
C ASP A 114 11.68 11.43 17.52
N PRO A 115 11.68 10.49 18.48
CA PRO A 115 10.66 9.44 18.55
C PRO A 115 9.24 9.95 18.75
N CYS A 116 9.04 11.21 19.18
CA CYS A 116 7.73 11.86 19.29
C CYS A 116 6.71 11.13 20.19
N GLY A 117 7.19 10.29 21.11
CA GLY A 117 6.36 9.42 21.96
C GLY A 117 5.87 8.13 21.28
N ASP A 118 6.12 7.96 19.98
CA ASP A 118 5.85 6.74 19.21
C ASP A 118 6.88 6.61 18.06
N ALA A 119 7.98 5.92 18.34
CA ALA A 119 9.09 5.80 17.40
C ALA A 119 8.73 5.06 16.10
N GLN A 120 7.72 4.18 16.13
CA GLN A 120 7.23 3.51 14.94
C GLN A 120 6.54 4.51 14.01
N ALA A 121 5.61 5.31 14.53
CA ALA A 121 4.91 6.33 13.74
C ALA A 121 5.88 7.41 13.21
N ALA A 122 6.88 7.79 14.01
CA ALA A 122 7.91 8.73 13.59
C ALA A 122 8.76 8.17 12.43
N ALA A 123 9.23 6.93 12.55
CA ALA A 123 9.95 6.25 11.49
C ALA A 123 9.12 6.10 10.21
N GLU A 124 7.85 5.74 10.33
CA GLU A 124 6.92 5.67 9.19
C GLU A 124 6.80 7.02 8.48
N GLY A 125 6.58 8.11 9.22
CA GLY A 125 6.53 9.46 8.66
C GLY A 125 7.80 9.85 7.92
N ALA A 126 8.98 9.58 8.51
CA ALA A 126 10.26 9.90 7.90
C ALA A 126 10.48 9.11 6.60
N VAL A 127 10.32 7.78 6.65
CA VAL A 127 10.64 6.88 5.52
C VAL A 127 9.62 6.98 4.39
N LEU A 128 8.33 7.12 4.69
CA LEU A 128 7.29 7.34 3.67
C LEU A 128 7.39 8.73 3.05
N GLY A 129 7.67 9.75 3.87
CA GLY A 129 7.70 11.16 3.49
C GLY A 129 8.89 11.55 2.62
N LEU A 130 10.03 10.88 2.79
CA LEU A 130 11.24 11.11 2.00
C LEU A 130 11.28 10.33 0.67
N TYR A 131 10.48 9.27 0.54
CA TYR A 131 10.49 8.43 -0.66
C TYR A 131 10.06 9.19 -1.91
N GLU A 132 10.83 9.02 -2.97
CA GLU A 132 10.55 9.47 -4.33
C GLU A 132 11.11 8.43 -5.30
N TYR A 133 10.35 8.09 -6.34
CA TYR A 133 10.88 7.31 -7.46
C TYR A 133 11.55 8.26 -8.46
N ASP A 134 12.88 8.22 -8.52
CA ASP A 134 13.68 9.06 -9.40
C ASP A 134 14.82 8.30 -10.11
N ASP A 135 14.76 6.95 -10.11
CA ASP A 135 15.72 6.04 -10.75
C ASP A 135 15.99 6.44 -12.21
N LEU A 136 14.98 6.97 -12.92
CA LEU A 136 15.04 7.35 -14.34
C LEU A 136 15.24 8.86 -14.55
N LYS A 137 15.50 9.66 -13.51
CA LYS A 137 15.76 11.10 -13.59
C LYS A 137 17.26 11.41 -13.45
N GLN A 138 17.75 12.39 -14.21
CA GLN A 138 19.11 12.94 -14.05
C GLN A 138 19.18 13.91 -12.85
N LYS A 139 18.21 14.82 -12.73
CA LYS A 139 18.09 15.73 -11.59
C LYS A 139 17.32 15.03 -10.47
N ARG A 140 18.02 14.76 -9.37
CA ARG A 140 17.48 14.10 -8.17
C ARG A 140 17.61 15.02 -6.96
N LYS A 141 16.78 14.79 -5.94
CA LYS A 141 16.99 15.42 -4.64
C LYS A 141 18.14 14.72 -3.91
N VAL A 142 18.70 15.38 -2.89
CA VAL A 142 19.67 14.74 -2.00
C VAL A 142 19.04 13.52 -1.34
N VAL A 143 19.75 12.40 -1.32
CA VAL A 143 19.35 11.21 -0.57
C VAL A 143 19.55 11.49 0.91
N VAL A 144 18.47 11.43 1.69
CA VAL A 144 18.48 11.71 3.12
C VAL A 144 18.45 10.42 3.91
N SER A 145 19.46 10.18 4.75
CA SER A 145 19.49 9.08 5.72
C SER A 145 18.85 9.54 7.04
N ALA A 146 17.61 9.08 7.28
CA ALA A 146 16.91 9.29 8.54
C ALA A 146 17.28 8.21 9.58
N LYS A 147 17.60 8.64 10.79
CA LYS A 147 17.90 7.79 11.94
C LYS A 147 17.15 8.28 13.17
N LEU A 148 16.91 7.38 14.10
CA LEU A 148 16.40 7.72 15.43
C LEU A 148 17.36 8.69 16.14
N HIS A 149 16.82 9.73 16.75
CA HIS A 149 17.53 10.57 17.70
C HIS A 149 17.54 9.88 19.08
N GLY A 150 18.73 9.71 19.66
CA GLY A 150 18.92 8.95 20.88
C GLY A 150 19.01 7.43 20.64
N SER A 151 19.01 6.66 21.72
CA SER A 151 19.21 5.20 21.69
C SER A 151 18.09 4.39 22.32
N GLU A 152 17.08 5.05 22.88
CA GLU A 152 15.86 4.44 23.43
C GLU A 152 14.87 4.19 22.26
N ASP A 153 14.01 3.16 22.34
CA ASP A 153 13.01 2.83 21.30
C ASP A 153 13.52 2.33 19.93
N GLN A 154 14.75 1.80 19.86
CA GLN A 154 15.33 1.29 18.60
C GLN A 154 14.46 0.22 17.92
N GLU A 155 13.85 -0.69 18.67
CA GLU A 155 13.02 -1.75 18.10
C GLU A 155 11.77 -1.18 17.42
N ALA A 156 11.06 -0.26 18.11
CA ALA A 156 9.88 0.40 17.57
C ALA A 156 10.23 1.25 16.34
N TRP A 157 11.36 1.97 16.36
CA TRP A 157 11.86 2.69 15.20
C TRP A 157 12.11 1.75 14.01
N GLN A 158 12.86 0.66 14.21
CA GLN A 158 13.14 -0.31 13.14
C GLN A 158 11.88 -0.98 12.60
N ARG A 159 10.89 -1.23 13.47
CA ARG A 159 9.57 -1.72 13.05
C ARG A 159 8.89 -0.73 12.11
N GLY A 160 8.89 0.56 12.44
CA GLY A 160 8.34 1.60 11.55
C GLY A 160 9.09 1.73 10.23
N VAL A 161 10.44 1.64 10.26
CA VAL A 161 11.26 1.58 9.04
C VAL A 161 10.86 0.39 8.17
N LEU A 162 10.66 -0.79 8.77
CA LEU A 162 10.29 -2.02 8.06
C LEU A 162 8.91 -1.89 7.40
N PHE A 163 7.90 -1.43 8.14
CA PHE A 163 6.53 -1.23 7.62
C PHE A 163 6.52 -0.22 6.46
N ALA A 164 7.18 0.92 6.64
CA ALA A 164 7.29 1.95 5.60
C ALA A 164 8.09 1.48 4.39
N SER A 165 9.16 0.71 4.59
CA SER A 165 9.96 0.13 3.50
C SER A 165 9.16 -0.88 2.69
N GLY A 166 8.31 -1.68 3.34
CA GLY A 166 7.37 -2.58 2.67
C GLY A 166 6.41 -1.80 1.76
N GLN A 167 5.81 -0.73 2.25
CA GLN A 167 4.96 0.12 1.42
C GLN A 167 5.74 0.80 0.29
N ASN A 168 6.96 1.27 0.54
CA ASN A 168 7.81 1.87 -0.49
C ASN A 168 8.25 0.88 -1.58
N LEU A 169 8.38 -0.42 -1.25
CA LEU A 169 8.57 -1.46 -2.26
C LEU A 169 7.34 -1.56 -3.17
N ALA A 170 6.14 -1.61 -2.61
CA ALA A 170 4.90 -1.61 -3.40
C ALA A 170 4.80 -0.36 -4.29
N ARG A 171 5.11 0.82 -3.74
CA ARG A 171 5.15 2.09 -4.49
C ARG A 171 6.14 2.03 -5.65
N ARG A 172 7.33 1.47 -5.44
CA ARG A 172 8.35 1.33 -6.50
C ARG A 172 7.84 0.45 -7.63
N LEU A 173 7.28 -0.71 -7.30
CA LEU A 173 6.77 -1.65 -8.29
C LEU A 173 5.64 -1.01 -9.11
N MET A 174 4.75 -0.23 -8.48
CA MET A 174 3.65 0.46 -9.15
C MET A 174 4.09 1.69 -9.97
N GLU A 175 5.10 2.43 -9.52
CA GLU A 175 5.53 3.68 -10.15
C GLU A 175 6.44 3.43 -11.36
N THR A 176 7.19 2.33 -11.35
CA THR A 176 8.10 1.93 -12.44
C THR A 176 7.30 1.77 -13.74
N PRO A 177 7.77 2.32 -14.88
CA PRO A 177 7.04 2.23 -16.13
C PRO A 177 6.92 0.77 -16.60
N ALA A 178 5.79 0.42 -17.22
CA ALA A 178 5.45 -0.98 -17.53
C ALA A 178 6.44 -1.68 -18.47
N ASN A 179 7.09 -0.93 -19.38
CA ASN A 179 8.13 -1.48 -20.25
C ASN A 179 9.42 -1.89 -19.49
N GLU A 180 9.60 -1.42 -18.25
CA GLU A 180 10.66 -1.86 -17.33
C GLU A 180 10.11 -2.86 -16.30
N MET A 181 8.89 -2.64 -15.80
CA MET A 181 8.21 -3.52 -14.85
C MET A 181 7.32 -4.54 -15.56
N THR A 182 7.90 -5.32 -16.46
CA THR A 182 7.17 -6.38 -17.17
C THR A 182 6.82 -7.54 -16.23
N PRO A 183 5.91 -8.47 -16.60
CA PRO A 183 5.59 -9.64 -15.79
C PRO A 183 6.84 -10.40 -15.35
N THR A 184 7.76 -10.65 -16.28
CA THR A 184 9.03 -11.32 -16.00
C THR A 184 9.90 -10.52 -15.05
N LYS A 185 9.97 -9.19 -15.19
CA LYS A 185 10.79 -8.36 -14.29
C LYS A 185 10.19 -8.25 -12.89
N PHE A 186 8.86 -8.34 -12.78
CA PHE A 186 8.17 -8.42 -11.49
C PHE A 186 8.46 -9.77 -10.78
N ALA A 187 8.51 -10.89 -11.50
CA ALA A 187 8.53 -12.25 -10.92
C ALA A 187 9.85 -13.02 -10.96
N GLU A 188 10.68 -12.84 -12.00
CA GLU A 188 11.77 -13.73 -12.42
C GLU A 188 11.37 -15.25 -12.41
N SER A 189 10.65 -15.69 -13.47
CA SER A 189 10.22 -17.08 -13.91
C SER A 189 9.01 -17.74 -13.16
N TRP A 190 8.10 -18.62 -13.67
CA TRP A 190 7.84 -19.50 -14.85
C TRP A 190 6.30 -19.75 -14.99
N ILE A 191 5.77 -20.15 -16.17
CA ILE A 191 4.53 -20.99 -16.32
C ILE A 191 4.57 -21.77 -17.66
N GLU A 192 4.07 -23.02 -17.69
CA GLU A 192 3.17 -23.47 -18.80
C GLU A 192 2.21 -24.67 -18.53
N GLU A 193 1.97 -25.18 -17.30
CA GLU A 193 1.22 -26.46 -17.12
C GLU A 193 -0.10 -26.45 -16.28
N GLN A 194 -0.72 -25.30 -15.97
CA GLN A 194 -1.80 -25.24 -14.93
C GLN A 194 -3.26 -25.07 -15.40
N GLU A 195 -3.58 -25.28 -16.69
CA GLU A 195 -4.95 -25.15 -17.25
C GLU A 195 -5.68 -23.82 -16.90
N MET A 196 -4.94 -22.72 -16.77
CA MET A 196 -5.46 -21.40 -16.41
C MET A 196 -6.02 -20.65 -17.64
N GLY A 197 -7.10 -21.20 -18.24
CA GLY A 197 -7.65 -20.71 -19.50
C GLY A 197 -8.24 -19.30 -19.45
N SER A 198 -8.70 -18.84 -18.28
CA SER A 198 -9.20 -17.46 -18.09
C SER A 198 -8.05 -16.46 -18.08
N PHE A 199 -6.98 -16.76 -17.34
CA PHE A 199 -5.75 -15.94 -17.31
C PHE A 199 -5.04 -15.89 -18.67
N LEU A 200 -4.82 -17.04 -19.30
CA LEU A 200 -4.17 -17.12 -20.62
C LEU A 200 -4.94 -16.34 -21.69
N SER A 201 -6.27 -16.24 -21.57
CA SER A 201 -7.09 -15.45 -22.49
C SER A 201 -6.78 -13.94 -22.46
N VAL A 202 -6.38 -13.41 -21.30
CA VAL A 202 -5.99 -11.99 -21.16
C VAL A 202 -4.59 -11.79 -21.74
N ALA A 203 -3.64 -12.62 -21.32
CA ALA A 203 -2.23 -12.48 -21.67
C ALA A 203 -1.94 -12.57 -23.17
N LYS A 204 -2.66 -13.44 -23.90
CA LYS A 204 -2.42 -13.71 -25.32
C LYS A 204 -2.49 -12.46 -26.21
N GLY A 205 -3.12 -11.37 -25.74
CA GLY A 205 -3.21 -10.12 -26.49
C GLY A 205 -1.87 -9.40 -26.65
N SER A 206 -0.95 -9.55 -25.70
CA SER A 206 0.38 -8.95 -25.74
C SER A 206 1.43 -9.87 -26.38
N GLU A 207 2.56 -9.29 -26.77
CA GLU A 207 3.80 -10.01 -27.09
C GLU A 207 4.65 -10.27 -25.83
N GLU A 208 4.39 -9.56 -24.73
CA GLU A 208 5.09 -9.76 -23.46
C GLU A 208 4.65 -11.09 -22.79
N PRO A 209 5.57 -12.00 -22.43
CA PRO A 209 5.22 -13.28 -21.82
C PRO A 209 4.53 -13.13 -20.46
N PRO A 210 3.44 -13.88 -20.19
CA PRO A 210 2.84 -13.93 -18.86
C PRO A 210 3.67 -14.78 -17.89
N VAL A 211 3.57 -14.48 -16.59
CA VAL A 211 4.13 -15.29 -15.50
C VAL A 211 3.12 -15.40 -14.35
N PHE A 212 3.20 -16.47 -13.57
CA PHE A 212 2.36 -16.66 -12.39
C PHE A 212 3.30 -16.82 -11.23
N LEU A 213 3.46 -15.74 -10.48
CA LEU A 213 4.37 -15.72 -9.35
C LEU A 213 3.72 -16.46 -8.19
N GLU A 214 4.41 -17.48 -7.68
CA GLU A 214 4.05 -18.22 -6.48
C GLU A 214 5.19 -18.10 -5.46
N ILE A 215 4.92 -17.46 -4.33
CA ILE A 215 5.90 -17.24 -3.25
C ILE A 215 5.48 -18.00 -2.00
N HIS A 216 6.45 -18.66 -1.36
CA HIS A 216 6.25 -19.42 -0.13
C HIS A 216 7.11 -18.84 0.98
N TYR A 217 6.47 -18.36 2.05
CA TYR A 217 7.12 -18.05 3.31
C TYR A 217 6.76 -19.12 4.34
N LYS A 218 7.76 -19.86 4.81
CA LYS A 218 7.61 -20.99 5.73
C LYS A 218 8.03 -20.60 7.14
N GLY A 219 7.34 -19.62 7.72
CA GLY A 219 7.66 -19.07 9.04
C GLY A 219 7.13 -19.88 10.22
N SER A 220 6.10 -20.73 10.03
CA SER A 220 5.58 -21.53 11.15
C SER A 220 6.63 -22.56 11.60
N PRO A 221 6.79 -22.76 12.93
CA PRO A 221 7.56 -23.88 13.46
C PRO A 221 7.07 -25.25 12.97
N ASN A 222 5.79 -25.34 12.57
CA ASN A 222 5.21 -26.53 11.96
C ASN A 222 5.06 -26.34 10.44
N ALA A 223 5.92 -27.00 9.66
CA ALA A 223 5.89 -26.94 8.20
C ALA A 223 4.58 -27.43 7.56
N SER A 224 3.79 -28.25 8.26
CA SER A 224 2.50 -28.77 7.79
C SER A 224 1.33 -27.87 8.17
N GLU A 225 1.56 -26.78 8.89
CA GLU A 225 0.50 -25.87 9.30
C GLU A 225 -0.12 -25.18 8.07
N PRO A 226 -1.45 -25.22 7.90
CA PRO A 226 -2.12 -24.59 6.77
C PRO A 226 -1.73 -23.11 6.62
N PRO A 227 -1.38 -22.66 5.41
CA PRO A 227 -0.91 -21.30 5.19
C PRO A 227 -2.05 -20.28 5.16
N LEU A 228 -1.72 -19.01 5.29
CA LEU A 228 -2.56 -17.90 4.83
C LEU A 228 -2.24 -17.69 3.34
N VAL A 229 -3.25 -17.59 2.48
CA VAL A 229 -3.02 -17.34 1.05
C VAL A 229 -3.40 -15.91 0.69
N PHE A 230 -2.49 -15.22 0.02
CA PHE A 230 -2.70 -13.90 -0.54
C PHE A 230 -2.66 -13.96 -2.07
N VAL A 231 -3.58 -13.28 -2.74
CA VAL A 231 -3.68 -13.26 -4.21
C VAL A 231 -3.68 -11.82 -4.74
N GLY A 232 -2.81 -11.47 -5.68
CA GLY A 232 -2.71 -10.12 -6.22
C GLY A 232 -2.98 -10.05 -7.71
N LYS A 233 -3.87 -9.15 -8.15
CA LYS A 233 -4.00 -8.81 -9.59
C LYS A 233 -2.67 -8.21 -10.06
N GLY A 234 -2.09 -8.76 -11.12
CA GLY A 234 -0.78 -8.39 -11.67
C GLY A 234 -0.83 -7.89 -13.11
N ILE A 235 -1.79 -7.04 -13.50
CA ILE A 235 -1.77 -6.46 -14.85
C ILE A 235 -0.71 -5.36 -14.92
N THR A 236 0.42 -5.65 -15.55
CA THR A 236 1.58 -4.74 -15.62
C THR A 236 1.32 -3.50 -16.48
N PHE A 237 0.43 -3.63 -17.47
CA PHE A 237 -0.19 -2.51 -18.16
C PHE A 237 -1.58 -2.87 -18.66
N ASP A 238 -2.55 -1.98 -18.43
CA ASP A 238 -3.93 -2.17 -18.87
C ASP A 238 -4.37 -1.10 -19.88
N SER A 239 -4.38 -1.48 -21.15
CA SER A 239 -4.97 -0.64 -22.22
C SER A 239 -6.49 -0.82 -22.35
N GLY A 240 -7.06 -1.81 -21.66
CA GLY A 240 -8.41 -2.33 -21.84
C GLY A 240 -8.57 -3.37 -22.94
N GLY A 241 -7.52 -3.64 -23.73
CA GLY A 241 -7.60 -4.58 -24.85
C GLY A 241 -8.45 -4.04 -26.00
N ILE A 242 -9.31 -4.89 -26.59
CA ILE A 242 -10.23 -4.46 -27.68
C ILE A 242 -11.28 -3.46 -27.17
N SER A 243 -11.75 -3.61 -25.94
CA SER A 243 -12.54 -2.62 -25.19
C SER A 243 -11.64 -1.48 -24.69
N ILE A 244 -10.94 -0.81 -25.61
CA ILE A 244 -9.85 0.12 -25.32
C ILE A 244 -10.26 1.29 -24.42
N LYS A 245 -9.40 1.62 -23.45
CA LYS A 245 -9.56 2.80 -22.58
C LYS A 245 -9.37 4.10 -23.36
N ALA A 246 -9.89 5.19 -22.80
CA ALA A 246 -9.62 6.53 -23.31
C ALA A 246 -8.15 6.93 -23.02
N ALA A 247 -7.57 7.79 -23.87
CA ALA A 247 -6.17 8.21 -23.76
C ALA A 247 -5.84 8.97 -22.46
N ALA A 248 -6.80 9.73 -21.92
CA ALA A 248 -6.57 10.59 -20.77
C ALA A 248 -6.16 9.77 -19.53
N ASN A 249 -4.96 10.04 -19.01
CA ASN A 249 -4.36 9.39 -17.83
C ASN A 249 -4.19 7.86 -17.95
N MET A 250 -4.17 7.30 -19.16
CA MET A 250 -3.92 5.87 -19.37
C MET A 250 -2.53 5.45 -18.85
N ASP A 251 -1.58 6.39 -18.74
CA ASP A 251 -0.26 6.13 -18.16
C ASP A 251 -0.33 5.58 -16.72
N LEU A 252 -1.38 5.92 -15.97
CA LEU A 252 -1.58 5.43 -14.61
C LEU A 252 -1.82 3.91 -14.56
N MET A 253 -2.22 3.30 -15.67
CA MET A 253 -2.47 1.85 -15.78
C MET A 253 -1.19 1.01 -15.71
N ARG A 254 0.00 1.62 -15.66
CA ARG A 254 1.24 0.93 -15.22
C ARG A 254 1.13 0.37 -13.79
N ALA A 255 0.25 0.93 -12.97
CA ALA A 255 0.01 0.49 -11.60
C ALA A 255 -1.15 -0.49 -11.46
N ASP A 256 -1.66 -1.05 -12.56
CA ASP A 256 -2.76 -2.02 -12.53
C ASP A 256 -2.34 -3.43 -12.01
N MET A 257 -1.07 -3.50 -11.58
CA MET A 257 -0.42 -4.58 -10.84
C MET A 257 -0.31 -4.26 -9.34
N GLY A 258 -0.98 -3.20 -8.86
CA GLY A 258 -0.95 -2.77 -7.46
C GLY A 258 -1.44 -3.83 -6.47
N GLY A 259 -2.35 -4.72 -6.92
CA GLY A 259 -2.78 -5.88 -6.14
C GLY A 259 -1.63 -6.84 -5.83
N ALA A 260 -0.85 -7.20 -6.86
CA ALA A 260 0.36 -8.01 -6.71
C ALA A 260 1.43 -7.27 -5.90
N ALA A 261 1.66 -5.98 -6.18
CA ALA A 261 2.67 -5.18 -5.48
C ALA A 261 2.46 -5.16 -3.96
N THR A 262 1.22 -4.91 -3.53
CA THR A 262 0.87 -4.77 -2.10
C THR A 262 0.99 -6.09 -1.35
N ILE A 263 0.43 -7.18 -1.88
CA ILE A 263 0.48 -8.49 -1.20
C ILE A 263 1.90 -9.08 -1.17
N CYS A 264 2.67 -8.96 -2.25
CA CYS A 264 4.05 -9.44 -2.28
C CYS A 264 4.92 -8.63 -1.29
N SER A 265 4.74 -7.31 -1.23
CA SER A 265 5.47 -6.45 -0.29
C SER A 265 5.11 -6.73 1.17
N ALA A 266 3.84 -7.06 1.45
CA ALA A 266 3.41 -7.48 2.78
C ALA A 266 4.08 -8.81 3.19
N ILE A 267 4.19 -9.77 2.28
CA ILE A 267 4.87 -11.06 2.54
C ILE A 267 6.38 -10.87 2.76
N VAL A 268 7.04 -10.05 1.94
CA VAL A 268 8.46 -9.71 2.14
C VAL A 268 8.67 -9.07 3.52
N SER A 269 7.75 -8.22 3.95
CA SER A 269 7.83 -7.55 5.25
C SER A 269 7.56 -8.53 6.41
N ALA A 270 6.58 -9.42 6.26
CA ALA A 270 6.32 -10.50 7.23
C ALA A 270 7.53 -11.43 7.38
N ALA A 271 8.21 -11.75 6.28
CA ALA A 271 9.44 -12.53 6.31
C ALA A 271 10.58 -11.80 7.02
N LYS A 272 10.73 -10.48 6.82
CA LYS A 272 11.71 -9.66 7.55
C LYS A 272 11.41 -9.49 9.04
N LEU A 273 10.15 -9.67 9.44
CA LEU A 273 9.73 -9.69 10.84
C LEU A 273 9.83 -11.08 11.48
N ASP A 274 10.25 -12.09 10.72
CA ASP A 274 10.32 -13.49 11.15
C ASP A 274 9.00 -13.97 11.79
N LEU A 275 7.86 -13.57 11.22
CA LEU A 275 6.55 -13.93 11.78
C LEU A 275 6.34 -15.46 11.77
N PRO A 276 5.91 -16.09 12.88
CA PRO A 276 5.85 -17.55 13.03
C PRO A 276 4.63 -18.18 12.33
N ILE A 277 4.41 -17.86 11.05
CA ILE A 277 3.26 -18.32 10.26
C ILE A 277 3.67 -18.71 8.83
N ASN A 278 2.94 -19.66 8.24
CA ASN A 278 3.10 -20.00 6.83
C ASN A 278 2.24 -19.07 5.96
N ILE A 279 2.84 -18.51 4.90
CA ILE A 279 2.15 -17.62 3.96
C ILE A 279 2.47 -18.05 2.54
N VAL A 280 1.46 -18.09 1.68
CA VAL A 280 1.60 -18.28 0.23
C VAL A 280 1.08 -17.04 -0.47
N GLY A 281 1.87 -16.48 -1.39
CA GLY A 281 1.46 -15.37 -2.26
C GLY A 281 1.33 -15.83 -3.70
N LEU A 282 0.26 -15.44 -4.38
CA LEU A 282 -0.04 -15.78 -5.76
C LEU A 282 -0.28 -14.50 -6.56
N ALA A 283 0.41 -14.31 -7.67
CA ALA A 283 0.19 -13.16 -8.55
C ALA A 283 0.23 -13.57 -10.03
N PRO A 284 -0.94 -13.74 -10.69
CA PRO A 284 -0.99 -13.83 -12.15
C PRO A 284 -0.58 -12.49 -12.76
N LEU A 285 0.46 -12.50 -13.58
CA LEU A 285 1.07 -11.31 -14.17
C LEU A 285 1.06 -11.38 -15.69
N CYS A 286 0.49 -10.37 -16.33
CA CYS A 286 0.51 -10.18 -17.78
C CYS A 286 0.25 -8.72 -18.15
N GLU A 287 0.19 -8.40 -19.45
CA GLU A 287 -0.39 -7.16 -19.96
C GLU A 287 -1.76 -7.42 -20.58
N ASN A 288 -2.61 -6.39 -20.63
CA ASN A 288 -3.87 -6.40 -21.38
C ASN A 288 -3.76 -5.46 -22.58
N MET A 289 -3.58 -6.01 -23.79
CA MET A 289 -3.24 -5.28 -25.00
C MET A 289 -4.15 -5.62 -26.20
N PRO A 290 -4.54 -4.65 -27.04
CA PRO A 290 -5.21 -4.94 -28.31
C PRO A 290 -4.21 -5.49 -29.33
N SER A 291 -4.60 -6.55 -30.02
CA SER A 291 -3.86 -7.11 -31.15
C SER A 291 -4.76 -8.04 -31.97
N GLY A 292 -4.25 -8.58 -33.07
CA GLY A 292 -4.96 -9.57 -33.89
C GLY A 292 -5.28 -10.90 -33.17
N LYS A 293 -4.72 -11.13 -31.98
CA LYS A 293 -4.89 -12.34 -31.16
C LYS A 293 -5.57 -12.09 -29.80
N ALA A 294 -5.91 -10.84 -29.49
CA ALA A 294 -6.51 -10.44 -28.22
C ALA A 294 -7.91 -11.06 -27.99
N ASN A 295 -8.37 -11.03 -26.74
CA ASN A 295 -9.77 -11.33 -26.42
C ASN A 295 -10.71 -10.40 -27.20
N LYS A 296 -11.85 -10.94 -27.63
CA LYS A 296 -12.90 -10.20 -28.34
C LYS A 296 -14.15 -10.18 -27.47
N PRO A 297 -14.88 -9.06 -27.40
CA PRO A 297 -16.20 -9.02 -26.77
C PRO A 297 -17.10 -10.17 -27.26
N GLY A 298 -17.64 -10.95 -26.33
CA GLY A 298 -18.47 -12.13 -26.58
C GLY A 298 -17.70 -13.46 -26.63
N ASP A 299 -16.37 -13.47 -26.56
CA ASP A 299 -15.60 -14.71 -26.41
C ASP A 299 -16.03 -15.43 -25.11
N VAL A 300 -16.09 -16.76 -25.16
CA VAL A 300 -16.29 -17.60 -23.96
C VAL A 300 -15.00 -18.32 -23.62
N VAL A 301 -14.55 -18.16 -22.38
CA VAL A 301 -13.31 -18.78 -21.87
C VAL A 301 -13.64 -19.73 -20.73
N ARG A 302 -12.79 -20.74 -20.50
CA ARG A 302 -12.96 -21.72 -19.43
C ARG A 302 -11.93 -21.46 -18.33
N ALA A 303 -12.41 -21.27 -17.10
CA ALA A 303 -11.57 -21.13 -15.92
C ALA A 303 -11.10 -22.50 -15.40
N ARG A 304 -10.12 -22.49 -14.49
CA ARG A 304 -9.50 -23.67 -13.88
C ARG A 304 -10.50 -24.60 -13.18
N ASN A 305 -11.53 -24.05 -12.53
CA ASN A 305 -12.60 -24.86 -11.91
C ASN A 305 -13.63 -25.42 -12.91
N GLY A 306 -13.43 -25.18 -14.21
CA GLY A 306 -14.30 -25.63 -15.28
C GLY A 306 -15.49 -24.73 -15.58
N LYS A 307 -15.77 -23.68 -14.79
CA LYS A 307 -16.79 -22.69 -15.12
C LYS A 307 -16.40 -21.94 -16.40
N THR A 308 -17.40 -21.63 -17.21
CA THR A 308 -17.28 -20.82 -18.42
C THR A 308 -17.62 -19.36 -18.14
N ILE A 309 -16.86 -18.45 -18.74
CA ILE A 309 -16.99 -17.00 -18.57
C ILE A 309 -17.23 -16.36 -19.94
N GLN A 310 -18.32 -15.62 -20.10
CA GLN A 310 -18.54 -14.74 -21.25
C GLN A 310 -17.78 -13.43 -21.02
N VAL A 311 -16.85 -13.12 -21.93
CA VAL A 311 -16.01 -11.91 -21.90
C VAL A 311 -16.67 -10.83 -22.74
N ASP A 312 -17.63 -10.10 -22.17
CA ASP A 312 -18.34 -9.03 -22.89
C ASP A 312 -17.58 -7.69 -22.89
N ASN A 313 -16.69 -7.49 -21.92
CA ASN A 313 -15.80 -6.34 -21.90
C ASN A 313 -14.36 -6.78 -21.57
N THR A 314 -13.41 -6.52 -22.47
CA THR A 314 -12.01 -6.93 -22.28
C THR A 314 -11.24 -6.06 -21.29
N ASP A 315 -11.83 -4.93 -20.85
CA ASP A 315 -11.36 -4.04 -19.79
C ASP A 315 -11.85 -4.48 -18.39
N ALA A 316 -12.50 -5.64 -18.33
CA ALA A 316 -12.83 -6.34 -17.09
C ALA A 316 -11.97 -7.61 -16.97
N GLU A 317 -10.68 -7.49 -17.27
CA GLU A 317 -9.66 -8.54 -17.31
C GLU A 317 -9.17 -8.96 -15.92
N GLY A 318 -9.10 -8.04 -14.95
CA GLY A 318 -8.53 -8.33 -13.64
C GLY A 318 -9.29 -9.44 -12.92
N ARG A 319 -10.61 -9.50 -13.08
CA ARG A 319 -11.42 -10.58 -12.50
C ARG A 319 -11.24 -11.91 -13.24
N LEU A 320 -10.87 -11.88 -14.54
CA LEU A 320 -10.58 -13.08 -15.32
C LEU A 320 -9.30 -13.75 -14.82
N ILE A 321 -8.21 -13.00 -14.63
CA ILE A 321 -6.95 -13.57 -14.13
C ILE A 321 -7.08 -14.03 -12.66
N LEU A 322 -7.87 -13.30 -11.86
CA LEU A 322 -8.14 -13.66 -10.47
C LEU A 322 -9.01 -14.90 -10.34
N ALA A 323 -9.91 -15.20 -11.28
CA ALA A 323 -10.72 -16.42 -11.26
C ALA A 323 -9.84 -17.67 -11.17
N ASP A 324 -8.82 -17.77 -12.02
CA ASP A 324 -7.90 -18.91 -12.03
C ASP A 324 -7.00 -18.91 -10.78
N ALA A 325 -6.48 -17.75 -10.37
CA ALA A 325 -5.63 -17.64 -9.19
C ALA A 325 -6.37 -17.98 -7.89
N LEU A 326 -7.63 -17.57 -7.75
CA LEU A 326 -8.49 -17.95 -6.62
C LEU A 326 -8.81 -19.45 -6.65
N CYS A 327 -9.09 -20.03 -7.82
CA CYS A 327 -9.23 -21.49 -7.94
C CYS A 327 -7.96 -22.22 -7.49
N TYR A 328 -6.79 -21.73 -7.91
CA TYR A 328 -5.50 -22.29 -7.52
C TYR A 328 -5.22 -22.13 -6.02
N ALA A 329 -5.58 -21.00 -5.42
CA ALA A 329 -5.42 -20.75 -3.98
C ALA A 329 -6.04 -21.85 -3.08
N HIS A 330 -7.10 -22.51 -3.53
CA HIS A 330 -7.75 -23.57 -2.75
C HIS A 330 -6.91 -24.85 -2.65
N THR A 331 -5.94 -25.09 -3.55
CA THR A 331 -5.10 -26.31 -3.51
C THR A 331 -4.17 -26.35 -2.28
N PHE A 332 -3.94 -25.21 -1.65
CA PHE A 332 -3.10 -25.09 -0.45
C PHE A 332 -3.86 -25.36 0.85
N ASN A 333 -5.17 -25.66 0.79
CA ASN A 333 -6.04 -25.84 1.97
C ASN A 333 -5.85 -24.72 3.02
N PRO A 334 -5.98 -23.43 2.65
CA PRO A 334 -5.53 -22.32 3.48
C PRO A 334 -6.39 -22.09 4.74
N LYS A 335 -5.85 -21.38 5.73
CA LYS A 335 -6.63 -20.85 6.87
C LYS A 335 -7.59 -19.73 6.45
N LEU A 336 -7.18 -18.93 5.46
CA LEU A 336 -7.90 -17.81 4.88
C LEU A 336 -7.33 -17.44 3.51
N ILE A 337 -8.14 -16.75 2.71
CA ILE A 337 -7.74 -16.21 1.40
C ILE A 337 -8.00 -14.70 1.41
N ILE A 338 -6.99 -13.89 1.13
CA ILE A 338 -7.14 -12.45 0.91
C ILE A 338 -6.67 -12.14 -0.51
N ASN A 339 -7.49 -11.47 -1.32
CA ASN A 339 -7.03 -10.96 -2.61
C ASN A 339 -7.11 -9.44 -2.69
N ALA A 340 -6.13 -8.81 -3.35
CA ALA A 340 -6.09 -7.36 -3.60
C ALA A 340 -6.02 -7.08 -5.11
N ALA A 341 -6.73 -6.05 -5.56
CA ALA A 341 -6.73 -5.65 -6.97
C ALA A 341 -7.16 -4.19 -7.17
N THR A 342 -6.48 -3.49 -8.08
CA THR A 342 -6.98 -2.26 -8.72
C THR A 342 -8.09 -2.65 -9.70
N LEU A 343 -9.27 -3.00 -9.18
CA LEU A 343 -10.21 -3.80 -9.96
C LEU A 343 -11.24 -2.97 -10.71
N THR A 344 -11.76 -1.91 -10.10
CA THR A 344 -12.87 -1.16 -10.72
C THR A 344 -12.74 0.35 -10.53
N GLY A 345 -12.97 1.10 -11.61
CA GLY A 345 -13.20 2.55 -11.50
C GLY A 345 -14.41 2.90 -10.63
N ALA A 346 -15.37 1.97 -10.49
CA ALA A 346 -16.51 2.13 -9.60
C ALA A 346 -16.12 2.24 -8.11
N MET A 347 -15.00 1.62 -7.70
CA MET A 347 -14.50 1.77 -6.33
C MET A 347 -13.94 3.17 -6.06
N ASP A 348 -13.22 3.73 -7.03
CA ASP A 348 -12.75 5.12 -6.97
C ASP A 348 -13.93 6.11 -6.87
N ILE A 349 -14.98 5.91 -7.68
CA ILE A 349 -16.19 6.74 -7.58
C ILE A 349 -16.91 6.57 -6.23
N ALA A 350 -16.85 5.38 -5.62
CA ALA A 350 -17.56 5.09 -4.39
C ALA A 350 -16.89 5.69 -3.14
N LEU A 351 -15.57 5.50 -2.99
CA LEU A 351 -14.83 5.85 -1.76
C LEU A 351 -13.62 6.77 -2.02
N GLY A 352 -13.24 6.99 -3.27
CA GLY A 352 -12.01 7.67 -3.64
C GLY A 352 -10.78 7.08 -2.95
N SER A 353 -9.88 7.94 -2.51
CA SER A 353 -8.67 7.58 -1.77
C SER A 353 -8.88 7.52 -0.25
N GLY A 354 -10.13 7.63 0.24
CA GLY A 354 -10.44 7.64 1.67
C GLY A 354 -10.09 6.32 2.36
N ALA A 355 -10.49 5.19 1.76
CA ALA A 355 -10.27 3.85 2.29
C ALA A 355 -10.27 2.79 1.18
N THR A 356 -9.62 1.66 1.42
CA THR A 356 -9.76 0.46 0.58
C THR A 356 -11.14 -0.18 0.78
N GLY A 357 -11.82 -0.55 -0.30
CA GLY A 357 -13.09 -1.27 -0.21
C GLY A 357 -12.91 -2.76 0.04
N VAL A 358 -13.45 -3.29 1.13
CA VAL A 358 -13.33 -4.70 1.54
C VAL A 358 -14.65 -5.44 1.42
N PHE A 359 -14.66 -6.45 0.56
CA PHE A 359 -15.75 -7.41 0.39
C PHE A 359 -15.35 -8.72 1.08
N THR A 360 -16.12 -9.19 2.06
CA THR A 360 -15.77 -10.43 2.78
C THR A 360 -16.98 -11.23 3.23
N ASN A 361 -16.87 -12.55 3.11
CA ASN A 361 -17.87 -13.50 3.61
C ASN A 361 -17.70 -13.81 5.11
N SER A 362 -16.70 -13.22 5.78
CA SER A 362 -16.41 -13.43 7.19
C SER A 362 -16.34 -12.10 7.94
N SER A 363 -17.29 -11.88 8.85
CA SER A 363 -17.25 -10.70 9.73
C SER A 363 -16.05 -10.71 10.68
N TRP A 364 -15.54 -11.89 11.05
CA TRP A 364 -14.29 -12.01 11.80
C TRP A 364 -13.11 -11.44 11.00
N LEU A 365 -12.99 -11.82 9.72
CA LEU A 365 -11.91 -11.33 8.86
C LEU A 365 -12.03 -9.83 8.59
N TRP A 366 -13.25 -9.32 8.42
CA TRP A 366 -13.52 -7.88 8.37
C TRP A 366 -12.96 -7.17 9.61
N ASN A 367 -13.34 -7.61 10.82
CA ASN A 367 -12.92 -6.96 12.06
C ASN A 367 -11.40 -6.97 12.23
N LYS A 368 -10.73 -8.08 11.91
CA LYS A 368 -9.26 -8.15 11.99
C LYS A 368 -8.56 -7.18 11.04
N LEU A 369 -9.05 -7.04 9.81
CA LEU A 369 -8.52 -6.05 8.85
C LEU A 369 -8.83 -4.61 9.29
N PHE A 370 -10.02 -4.38 9.81
CA PHE A 370 -10.45 -3.06 10.30
C PHE A 370 -9.61 -2.60 11.50
N GLU A 371 -9.42 -3.46 12.50
CA GLU A 371 -8.57 -3.21 13.67
C GLU A 371 -7.12 -2.90 13.28
N ALA A 372 -6.56 -3.64 12.30
CA ALA A 372 -5.23 -3.35 11.76
C ALA A 372 -5.17 -1.99 11.05
N SER A 373 -6.24 -1.60 10.37
CA SER A 373 -6.31 -0.31 9.67
C SER A 373 -6.38 0.90 10.61
N ILE A 374 -6.98 0.73 11.80
CA ILE A 374 -7.04 1.79 12.81
C ILE A 374 -5.62 2.16 13.27
N GLU A 375 -4.77 1.16 13.50
CA GLU A 375 -3.39 1.32 13.96
C GLU A 375 -2.48 1.96 12.91
N THR A 376 -2.61 1.50 11.66
CA THR A 376 -1.75 1.98 10.57
C THR A 376 -2.21 3.31 10.00
N GLY A 377 -3.49 3.68 10.17
CA GLY A 377 -4.13 4.82 9.51
C GLY A 377 -4.45 4.57 8.02
N ASP A 378 -4.05 3.43 7.45
CA ASP A 378 -4.38 3.07 6.07
C ASP A 378 -5.70 2.31 6.02
N ARG A 379 -6.77 3.10 6.08
CA ARG A 379 -8.15 2.69 6.38
C ARG A 379 -8.72 1.68 5.38
N VAL A 380 -9.60 0.82 5.91
CA VAL A 380 -10.46 -0.06 5.13
C VAL A 380 -11.94 0.24 5.40
N TRP A 381 -12.79 0.01 4.41
CA TRP A 381 -14.24 0.21 4.52
C TRP A 381 -15.00 -0.99 3.97
N ARG A 382 -16.01 -1.49 4.68
CA ARG A 382 -16.73 -2.70 4.28
C ARG A 382 -17.71 -2.42 3.15
N MET A 383 -17.67 -3.27 2.14
CA MET A 383 -18.57 -3.26 0.99
C MET A 383 -19.40 -4.56 0.95
N PRO A 384 -20.65 -4.52 0.44
CA PRO A 384 -21.60 -5.63 0.57
C PRO A 384 -21.34 -6.79 -0.41
N LEU A 385 -21.42 -8.04 0.08
CA LEU A 385 -21.38 -9.29 -0.72
C LEU A 385 -22.76 -9.97 -0.80
N PHE A 386 -23.74 -9.26 -1.36
CA PHE A 386 -25.10 -9.78 -1.48
C PHE A 386 -25.33 -10.59 -2.74
N GLU A 387 -26.21 -11.59 -2.64
CA GLU A 387 -26.65 -12.39 -3.78
C GLU A 387 -27.36 -11.54 -4.86
N HIS A 388 -27.94 -10.40 -4.47
CA HIS A 388 -28.45 -9.37 -5.39
C HIS A 388 -27.46 -8.99 -6.49
N TYR A 389 -26.16 -8.93 -6.17
CA TYR A 389 -25.11 -8.62 -7.15
C TYR A 389 -24.69 -9.85 -7.94
N THR A 390 -24.67 -11.04 -7.31
CA THR A 390 -24.41 -12.32 -7.98
C THR A 390 -25.41 -12.58 -9.10
N ARG A 391 -26.71 -12.35 -8.88
CA ARG A 391 -27.75 -12.49 -9.91
C ARG A 391 -27.45 -11.70 -11.18
N GLN A 392 -26.78 -10.56 -11.06
CA GLN A 392 -26.50 -9.67 -12.20
C GLN A 392 -25.33 -10.12 -13.05
N VAL A 393 -24.51 -11.05 -12.56
CA VAL A 393 -23.36 -11.60 -13.30
C VAL A 393 -23.60 -13.04 -13.75
N ILE A 394 -24.44 -13.82 -13.05
CA ILE A 394 -24.80 -15.18 -13.49
C ILE A 394 -25.96 -15.21 -14.50
N ASP A 395 -26.72 -14.12 -14.62
CA ASP A 395 -27.66 -13.93 -15.73
C ASP A 395 -26.87 -13.65 -17.02
N CYS A 396 -26.39 -14.74 -17.63
CA CYS A 396 -25.44 -14.75 -18.73
C CYS A 396 -26.02 -15.50 -19.94
N GLN A 397 -25.79 -14.98 -21.14
CA GLN A 397 -26.41 -15.49 -22.36
C GLN A 397 -25.71 -16.75 -22.90
N LEU A 398 -24.38 -16.84 -22.76
CA LEU A 398 -23.55 -17.84 -23.43
C LEU A 398 -22.78 -18.78 -22.49
N ALA A 399 -22.67 -18.43 -21.21
CA ALA A 399 -21.76 -19.08 -20.26
C ALA A 399 -22.33 -19.12 -18.84
N ASP A 400 -21.60 -19.74 -17.90
CA ASP A 400 -22.03 -19.84 -16.50
C ASP A 400 -22.03 -18.48 -15.77
N VAL A 401 -21.15 -17.57 -16.17
CA VAL A 401 -21.04 -16.22 -15.60
C VAL A 401 -20.57 -15.22 -16.67
N ASN A 402 -21.01 -13.98 -16.57
CA ASN A 402 -20.57 -12.87 -17.42
C ASN A 402 -19.52 -12.02 -16.67
N ASN A 403 -18.46 -11.60 -17.36
CA ASN A 403 -17.40 -10.81 -16.74
C ASN A 403 -17.80 -9.35 -16.46
N ILE A 404 -18.97 -8.89 -16.91
CA ILE A 404 -19.59 -7.65 -16.47
C ILE A 404 -21.00 -7.90 -15.94
N GLY A 405 -21.50 -6.98 -15.11
CA GLY A 405 -22.89 -7.02 -14.68
C GLY A 405 -23.84 -6.56 -15.78
N LYS A 406 -25.09 -7.02 -15.71
CA LYS A 406 -26.18 -6.59 -16.60
C LYS A 406 -26.42 -5.06 -16.61
N TYR A 407 -26.06 -4.38 -15.53
CA TYR A 407 -26.24 -2.94 -15.36
C TYR A 407 -24.90 -2.26 -15.00
N ARG A 408 -24.81 -0.95 -15.23
CA ARG A 408 -23.64 -0.14 -14.84
C ARG A 408 -23.54 0.10 -13.33
N SER A 409 -24.66 0.04 -12.62
CA SER A 409 -24.74 0.32 -11.18
C SER A 409 -23.94 -0.69 -10.36
N ALA A 410 -23.34 -0.22 -9.26
CA ALA A 410 -22.62 -1.06 -8.30
C ALA A 410 -21.50 -1.93 -8.92
N GLY A 411 -20.75 -1.38 -9.87
CA GLY A 411 -19.69 -2.10 -10.61
C GLY A 411 -18.66 -2.81 -9.71
N ALA A 412 -18.29 -2.21 -8.58
CA ALA A 412 -17.41 -2.84 -7.59
C ALA A 412 -18.06 -4.08 -6.93
N CYS A 413 -19.35 -3.98 -6.56
CA CYS A 413 -20.08 -5.08 -5.94
C CYS A 413 -20.32 -6.24 -6.90
N THR A 414 -20.63 -5.96 -8.18
CA THR A 414 -20.78 -7.01 -9.20
C THR A 414 -19.45 -7.66 -9.56
N ALA A 415 -18.34 -6.90 -9.56
CA ALA A 415 -17.00 -7.48 -9.69
C ALA A 415 -16.65 -8.41 -8.52
N ALA A 416 -16.93 -7.99 -7.28
CA ALA A 416 -16.74 -8.84 -6.10
C ALA A 416 -17.64 -10.10 -6.14
N ALA A 417 -18.88 -9.96 -6.63
CA ALA A 417 -19.79 -11.08 -6.81
C ALA A 417 -19.30 -12.06 -7.89
N PHE A 418 -18.71 -11.57 -8.98
CA PHE A 418 -18.03 -12.42 -9.95
C PHE A 418 -16.90 -13.23 -9.30
N LEU A 419 -16.02 -12.59 -8.53
CA LEU A 419 -14.92 -13.28 -7.86
C LEU A 419 -15.42 -14.36 -6.88
N LYS A 420 -16.53 -14.09 -6.18
CA LYS A 420 -17.16 -15.04 -5.25
C LYS A 420 -17.53 -16.36 -5.92
N GLU A 421 -17.84 -16.37 -7.22
CA GLU A 421 -18.16 -17.60 -7.97
C GLU A 421 -16.98 -18.57 -8.12
N PHE A 422 -15.76 -18.12 -7.80
CA PHE A 422 -14.53 -18.90 -7.82
C PHE A 422 -13.98 -19.17 -6.41
N VAL A 423 -14.78 -18.91 -5.37
CA VAL A 423 -14.40 -19.08 -3.98
C VAL A 423 -15.42 -19.92 -3.22
N THR A 424 -14.95 -20.98 -2.57
CA THR A 424 -15.74 -21.79 -1.62
C THR A 424 -15.24 -21.64 -0.18
N HIS A 425 -14.08 -20.99 0.02
CA HIS A 425 -13.47 -20.82 1.33
C HIS A 425 -14.33 -19.96 2.29
N PRO A 426 -14.53 -20.36 3.56
CA PRO A 426 -15.41 -19.65 4.51
C PRO A 426 -14.80 -18.36 5.10
N LYS A 427 -13.50 -18.11 4.87
CA LYS A 427 -12.81 -16.87 5.26
C LYS A 427 -12.08 -16.29 4.06
N TRP A 428 -12.81 -15.55 3.23
CA TRP A 428 -12.27 -14.87 2.07
C TRP A 428 -12.58 -13.38 2.13
N ALA A 429 -11.57 -12.55 1.85
CA ALA A 429 -11.72 -11.11 1.64
C ALA A 429 -11.13 -10.69 0.30
N HIS A 430 -11.88 -9.88 -0.44
CA HIS A 430 -11.43 -9.12 -1.60
C HIS A 430 -11.27 -7.65 -1.22
N LEU A 431 -10.11 -7.10 -1.50
CA LEU A 431 -9.77 -5.69 -1.38
C LEU A 431 -9.75 -5.07 -2.78
N ASP A 432 -10.70 -4.19 -3.08
CA ASP A 432 -10.63 -3.32 -4.27
C ASP A 432 -9.89 -2.03 -3.88
N ILE A 433 -8.70 -1.87 -4.45
CA ILE A 433 -7.75 -0.82 -4.10
C ILE A 433 -7.63 0.24 -5.21
N ALA A 434 -8.51 0.24 -6.20
CA ALA A 434 -8.44 1.19 -7.32
C ALA A 434 -8.43 2.65 -6.86
N GLY A 435 -9.30 3.03 -5.91
CA GLY A 435 -9.38 4.41 -5.40
C GLY A 435 -8.16 4.84 -4.56
N VAL A 436 -7.40 3.90 -4.00
CA VAL A 436 -6.18 4.19 -3.21
C VAL A 436 -4.89 3.91 -3.99
N MET A 437 -4.98 3.72 -5.31
CA MET A 437 -3.83 3.44 -6.18
C MET A 437 -2.80 4.58 -6.18
N THR A 438 -3.30 5.83 -6.19
CA THR A 438 -2.48 7.05 -6.25
C THR A 438 -2.69 7.93 -5.03
N ASN A 439 -1.77 8.85 -4.82
CA ASN A 439 -1.87 9.95 -3.87
C ASN A 439 -1.52 11.25 -4.59
N LYS A 440 -2.23 12.32 -4.28
CA LYS A 440 -1.90 13.70 -4.66
C LYS A 440 -1.38 14.42 -3.43
N ASP A 441 -2.27 14.61 -2.46
CA ASP A 441 -2.08 15.33 -1.20
C ASP A 441 -2.97 14.83 -0.05
N GLU A 442 -3.83 13.84 -0.32
CA GLU A 442 -4.82 13.30 0.62
C GLU A 442 -4.16 12.61 1.82
N VAL A 443 -3.03 11.93 1.60
CA VAL A 443 -2.18 11.36 2.66
C VAL A 443 -0.92 12.23 2.80
N PRO A 444 -0.80 13.09 3.83
CA PRO A 444 0.22 14.14 3.83
C PRO A 444 1.68 13.66 3.97
N TYR A 445 1.86 12.43 4.46
CA TYR A 445 3.17 11.77 4.54
C TYR A 445 3.53 10.98 3.27
N LEU A 446 2.69 10.99 2.23
CA LEU A 446 3.03 10.47 0.91
C LEU A 446 3.22 11.63 -0.07
N ARG A 447 4.29 11.58 -0.87
CA ARG A 447 4.43 12.47 -2.05
C ARG A 447 3.44 12.06 -3.14
N LYS A 448 3.19 12.97 -4.09
CA LYS A 448 2.40 12.67 -5.28
C LYS A 448 2.98 11.48 -6.06
N GLY A 449 2.14 10.53 -6.45
CA GLY A 449 2.53 9.31 -7.18
C GLY A 449 1.69 8.11 -6.76
N MET A 450 2.19 6.91 -7.04
CA MET A 450 1.60 5.65 -6.59
C MET A 450 1.77 5.50 -5.08
N ALA A 451 0.70 5.06 -4.42
CA ALA A 451 0.60 5.11 -2.95
C ALA A 451 1.05 3.81 -2.27
N GLY A 452 1.02 2.66 -2.98
CA GLY A 452 1.36 1.35 -2.40
C GLY A 452 0.42 0.92 -1.27
N ARG A 453 -0.80 1.46 -1.22
CA ARG A 453 -1.80 1.20 -0.19
C ARG A 453 -2.62 -0.04 -0.54
N PRO A 454 -3.03 -0.90 0.43
CA PRO A 454 -2.89 -0.74 1.89
C PRO A 454 -1.81 -1.65 2.51
N THR A 455 -0.57 -1.63 1.99
CA THR A 455 0.49 -2.58 2.39
C THR A 455 0.70 -2.68 3.90
N ARG A 456 0.74 -1.55 4.63
CA ARG A 456 0.97 -1.55 6.09
C ARG A 456 -0.16 -2.22 6.86
N THR A 457 -1.42 -2.05 6.45
CA THR A 457 -2.58 -2.74 7.04
C THR A 457 -2.48 -4.25 6.87
N LEU A 458 -1.97 -4.73 5.73
CA LEU A 458 -1.75 -6.17 5.51
C LEU A 458 -0.63 -6.71 6.41
N ILE A 459 0.46 -5.97 6.58
CA ILE A 459 1.56 -6.34 7.49
C ILE A 459 1.05 -6.39 8.94
N GLU A 460 0.32 -5.37 9.39
CA GLU A 460 -0.24 -5.31 10.74
C GLU A 460 -1.23 -6.45 10.99
N PHE A 461 -2.08 -6.76 10.01
CA PHE A 461 -2.97 -7.92 10.07
C PHE A 461 -2.20 -9.23 10.28
N LEU A 462 -1.14 -9.47 9.49
CA LEU A 462 -0.28 -10.66 9.62
C LEU A 462 0.41 -10.72 10.98
N PHE A 463 0.94 -9.58 11.44
CA PHE A 463 1.60 -9.46 12.73
C PHE A 463 0.66 -9.86 13.88
N ARG A 464 -0.55 -9.27 13.93
CA ARG A 464 -1.56 -9.63 14.93
C ARG A 464 -2.00 -11.09 14.83
N PHE A 465 -2.23 -11.58 13.61
CA PHE A 465 -2.64 -12.96 13.38
C PHE A 465 -1.60 -13.96 13.91
N SER A 466 -0.31 -13.66 13.76
CA SER A 466 0.78 -14.51 14.25
C SER A 466 0.88 -14.57 15.77
N GLN A 467 0.42 -13.53 16.49
CA GLN A 467 0.38 -13.53 17.95
C GLN A 467 -0.82 -14.31 18.49
N ASP A 468 -1.97 -14.23 17.81
CA ASP A 468 -3.17 -14.99 18.19
C ASP A 468 -3.04 -16.51 17.93
N SER A 469 -2.07 -16.90 17.08
CA SER A 469 -1.82 -18.31 16.69
C SER A 469 -0.65 -18.97 17.44
N ALA A 470 0.07 -18.23 18.28
CA ALA A 470 1.24 -18.68 19.03
C ALA A 470 0.89 -19.44 20.31
#